data_AF-A0A4R0VER2-F1
#
_entry.id   AF-A0A4R0VER2-F1
#
_cell.length_a   1.000
_cell.length_b   1.000
_cell.length_c   1.000
_cell.angle_alpha   90.00
_cell.angle_beta   90.00
_cell.angle_gamma   90.00
#
_symmetry.space_group_name_H-M   'P 1'
#
loop_
_entity.id
_entity.type
_entity.pdbx_description
1 polymer ?
#
loop_
_entity_poly.entity_id
_entity_poly.type
_entity_poly.pdbx_seq_one_letter_code
_entity_poly.pdbx_strand_id
1 'polypeptide(L)'
;MDAWIQFAQYLNLTELVVLAEALIRRYGYAIEQFTQRLTAFHRVIGRARCEAALKLVKPSDSVQETRTRLALMLFGLPIPQTQYGITDSENGYTYTVDMAYPQYKVAIEYDGDHHRRFRKQYVRDQQKRRRLRQLGWTVIEVFADDLWNTAKQRAFAQEVATAMQIPLPGRPQPSCRVLIDGSLTINARKGEYRRRKQAKHNKASQH
;
A
#
# COMPACT_ATOMS: atom_id res chain seq x y z
N MET A 1 -4.23 12.18 14.08
CA MET A 1 -3.25 11.18 14.52
C MET A 1 -3.81 10.23 15.59
N ASP A 2 -4.55 10.72 16.59
CA ASP A 2 -5.14 9.87 17.66
C ASP A 2 -6.03 8.74 17.13
N ALA A 3 -6.90 9.07 16.18
CA ALA A 3 -7.74 8.07 15.52
C ALA A 3 -6.90 6.92 14.96
N TRP A 4 -5.79 7.21 14.27
CA TRP A 4 -4.90 6.19 13.73
C TRP A 4 -4.34 5.25 14.82
N ILE A 5 -3.92 5.80 15.97
CA ILE A 5 -3.47 5.01 17.12
C ILE A 5 -4.61 4.16 17.69
N GLN A 6 -5.81 4.72 17.84
CA GLN A 6 -6.98 4.01 18.37
C GLN A 6 -7.46 2.88 17.45
N PHE A 7 -7.36 3.08 16.13
CA PHE A 7 -7.70 2.09 15.11
C PHE A 7 -6.66 0.98 14.99
N ALA A 8 -5.47 1.13 15.57
CA ALA A 8 -4.43 0.11 15.55
C ALA A 8 -4.88 -1.21 16.19
N GLN A 9 -5.94 -1.24 17.00
CA GLN A 9 -6.50 -2.50 17.52
C GLN A 9 -7.40 -3.22 16.50
N TYR A 10 -7.97 -2.51 15.53
CA TYR A 10 -8.96 -3.00 14.57
C TYR A 10 -8.42 -3.19 13.14
N LEU A 11 -7.34 -2.50 12.78
CA LEU A 11 -6.78 -2.51 11.42
C LEU A 11 -5.55 -3.39 11.31
N ASN A 12 -5.44 -4.20 10.26
CA ASN A 12 -4.22 -4.95 9.99
C ASN A 12 -3.09 -3.97 9.62
N LEU A 13 -1.87 -4.47 9.51
CA LEU A 13 -0.71 -3.63 9.23
C LEU A 13 -0.90 -2.80 7.93
N THR A 14 -1.36 -3.42 6.85
CA THR A 14 -1.61 -2.76 5.57
C THR A 14 -2.61 -1.61 5.71
N GLU A 15 -3.77 -1.86 6.33
CA GLU A 15 -4.80 -0.84 6.51
C GLU A 15 -4.36 0.27 7.48
N LEU A 16 -3.47 -0.04 8.42
CA LEU A 16 -2.88 0.96 9.31
C LEU A 16 -1.89 1.87 8.56
N VAL A 17 -1.11 1.33 7.62
CA VAL A 17 -0.26 2.13 6.71
C VAL A 17 -1.12 3.01 5.82
N VAL A 18 -2.15 2.44 5.18
CA VAL A 18 -3.11 3.17 4.34
C VAL A 18 -3.75 4.33 5.11
N LEU A 19 -4.19 4.10 6.35
CA LEU A 19 -4.79 5.15 7.16
C LEU A 19 -3.78 6.25 7.52
N ALA A 20 -2.53 5.90 7.83
CA ALA A 20 -1.49 6.90 8.09
C ALA A 20 -1.25 7.77 6.85
N GLU A 21 -1.06 7.16 5.67
CA GLU A 21 -0.78 7.88 4.43
C GLU A 21 -1.96 8.75 3.99
N ALA A 22 -3.19 8.26 4.15
CA ALA A 22 -4.39 9.07 3.91
C ALA A 22 -4.48 10.30 4.82
N LEU A 23 -4.09 10.17 6.10
CA LEU A 23 -4.04 11.30 7.03
C LEU A 23 -2.92 12.28 6.68
N ILE A 24 -1.74 11.80 6.29
CA ILE A 24 -0.63 12.61 5.80
C ILE A 24 -1.08 13.43 4.59
N ARG A 25 -1.65 12.78 3.58
CA ARG A 25 -2.13 13.45 2.37
C ARG A 25 -3.23 14.49 2.64
N ARG A 26 -4.17 14.17 3.54
CA ARG A 26 -5.32 15.06 3.81
C ARG A 26 -4.95 16.27 4.67
N TYR A 27 -4.03 16.10 5.63
CA TYR A 27 -3.76 17.10 6.67
C TYR A 27 -2.32 17.62 6.68
N GLY A 28 -1.45 17.13 5.80
CA GLY A 28 -0.05 17.56 5.72
C GLY A 28 0.79 17.16 6.93
N TYR A 29 0.40 16.11 7.66
CA TYR A 29 1.16 15.67 8.82
C TYR A 29 2.51 15.08 8.40
N ALA A 30 3.57 15.41 9.15
CA ALA A 30 4.87 14.75 9.02
C ALA A 30 4.85 13.39 9.72
N ILE A 31 5.63 12.43 9.22
CA ILE A 31 5.68 11.05 9.77
C ILE A 31 6.16 11.09 11.23
N GLU A 32 7.07 12.00 11.56
CA GLU A 32 7.63 12.22 12.89
C GLU A 32 6.55 12.59 13.91
N GLN A 33 5.49 13.30 13.47
CA GLN A 33 4.39 13.67 14.36
C GLN A 33 3.60 12.44 14.82
N PHE A 34 3.46 11.40 13.97
CA PHE A 34 2.85 10.14 14.37
C PHE A 34 3.70 9.41 15.41
N THR A 35 5.02 9.40 15.23
CA THR A 35 5.98 8.83 16.19
C THR A 35 5.90 9.54 17.54
N GLN A 36 5.97 10.87 17.55
CA GLN A 36 5.84 11.69 18.75
C GLN A 36 4.50 11.44 19.45
N ARG A 37 3.41 11.40 18.66
CA ARG A 37 2.08 11.15 19.21
C ARG A 37 1.97 9.75 19.81
N LEU A 38 2.52 8.73 19.16
CA LEU A 38 2.55 7.36 19.68
C LEU A 38 3.31 7.26 21.00
N THR A 39 4.43 7.95 21.14
CA THR A 39 5.22 8.00 22.39
C THR A 39 4.44 8.63 23.54
N ALA A 40 3.63 9.65 23.27
CA ALA A 40 2.82 10.33 24.29
C ALA A 40 1.69 9.46 24.90
N PHE A 41 1.28 8.36 24.24
CA PHE A 41 0.26 7.45 24.78
C PHE A 41 0.86 6.39 25.70
N HIS A 42 0.49 6.42 26.99
CA HIS A 42 0.94 5.45 27.99
C HIS A 42 0.50 4.00 27.67
N ARG A 43 -0.72 3.79 27.16
CA ARG A 43 -1.23 2.44 26.81
C ARG A 43 -1.82 2.45 25.41
N VAL A 44 -1.23 1.66 24.52
CA VAL A 44 -1.67 1.52 23.13
C VAL A 44 -1.83 0.04 22.78
N ILE A 45 -3.07 -0.38 22.55
CA ILE A 45 -3.36 -1.71 22.01
C ILE A 45 -2.97 -1.68 20.53
N GLY A 46 -2.00 -2.51 20.13
CA GLY A 46 -1.46 -2.49 18.78
C GLY A 46 -0.24 -1.58 18.59
N ARG A 47 0.46 -1.18 19.67
CA ARG A 47 1.70 -0.37 19.58
C ARG A 47 2.72 -0.93 18.58
N ALA A 48 3.02 -2.23 18.66
CA ALA A 48 3.96 -2.89 17.74
C ALA A 48 3.52 -2.76 16.27
N ARG A 49 2.20 -2.78 16.00
CA ARG A 49 1.63 -2.54 14.66
C ARG A 49 1.81 -1.09 14.22
N CYS A 50 1.61 -0.12 15.11
CA CYS A 50 1.89 1.28 14.81
C CYS A 50 3.37 1.49 14.44
N GLU A 51 4.28 0.96 15.25
CA GLU A 51 5.73 1.05 15.02
C GLU A 51 6.13 0.36 13.71
N ALA A 52 5.54 -0.80 13.42
CA ALA A 52 5.68 -1.49 12.15
C ALA A 52 5.18 -0.65 10.97
N ALA A 53 3.99 -0.06 11.09
CA ALA A 53 3.38 0.74 10.04
C ALA A 53 4.26 1.97 9.72
N LEU A 54 4.79 2.64 10.74
CA LEU A 54 5.67 3.82 10.54
C LEU A 54 6.96 3.50 9.77
N LYS A 55 7.43 2.25 9.78
CA LYS A 55 8.57 1.81 8.94
C LYS A 55 8.21 1.68 7.46
N LEU A 56 6.92 1.51 7.15
CA LEU A 56 6.39 1.28 5.81
C LEU A 56 5.76 2.53 5.19
N VAL A 57 5.37 3.50 6.02
CA VAL A 57 4.70 4.74 5.60
C VAL A 57 5.59 5.55 4.67
N LYS A 58 5.02 5.95 3.53
CA LYS A 58 5.58 6.90 2.56
C LYS A 58 4.48 7.83 2.07
N PRO A 59 4.77 9.09 1.70
CA PRO A 59 3.79 9.92 1.02
C PRO A 59 3.25 9.22 -0.24
N SER A 60 1.93 9.30 -0.45
CA SER A 60 1.24 8.71 -1.60
C SER A 60 0.01 9.56 -1.91
N ASP A 61 -0.36 9.65 -3.20
CA ASP A 61 -1.45 10.51 -3.67
C ASP A 61 -2.81 9.79 -3.64
N SER A 62 -2.82 8.46 -3.49
CA SER A 62 -4.05 7.69 -3.33
C SER A 62 -3.88 6.46 -2.44
N VAL A 63 -5.00 5.94 -1.93
CA VAL A 63 -5.01 4.70 -1.14
C VAL A 63 -4.58 3.49 -1.98
N GLN A 64 -4.92 3.52 -3.25
CA GLN A 64 -4.65 2.45 -4.19
C GLN A 64 -3.17 2.38 -4.54
N GLU A 65 -2.50 3.52 -4.71
CA GLU A 65 -1.04 3.58 -4.83
C GLU A 65 -0.33 2.97 -3.60
N THR A 66 -0.76 3.30 -2.38
CA THR A 66 -0.23 2.66 -1.17
C THR A 66 -0.34 1.15 -1.26
N ARG A 67 -1.51 0.62 -1.65
CA ARG A 67 -1.74 -0.83 -1.76
C ARG A 67 -0.89 -1.47 -2.85
N THR A 68 -0.78 -0.86 -4.02
CA THR A 68 0.10 -1.30 -5.12
C THR A 68 1.54 -1.42 -4.63
N ARG A 69 2.06 -0.38 -3.96
CA ARG A 69 3.42 -0.39 -3.41
C ARG A 69 3.65 -1.51 -2.39
N LEU A 70 2.72 -1.67 -1.45
CA LEU A 70 2.83 -2.70 -0.42
C LEU A 70 2.73 -4.11 -1.00
N ALA A 71 1.95 -4.31 -2.06
CA ALA A 71 1.86 -5.59 -2.78
C ALA A 71 3.22 -5.99 -3.41
N LEU A 72 3.94 -5.04 -4.01
CA LEU A 72 5.28 -5.29 -4.57
C LEU A 72 6.28 -5.66 -3.45
N MET A 73 6.27 -4.90 -2.36
CA MET A 73 7.15 -5.11 -1.21
C MET A 73 6.87 -6.46 -0.51
N LEU A 74 5.61 -6.91 -0.50
CA LEU A 74 5.22 -8.20 0.09
C LEU A 74 5.94 -9.39 -0.58
N PHE A 75 6.21 -9.30 -1.89
CA PHE A 75 6.93 -10.35 -2.62
C PHE A 75 8.43 -10.07 -2.80
N GLY A 76 8.95 -9.05 -2.11
CA GLY A 76 10.39 -8.81 -2.02
C GLY A 76 10.98 -7.93 -3.09
N LEU A 77 10.15 -7.31 -3.94
CA LEU A 77 10.64 -6.32 -4.87
C LEU A 77 11.18 -5.09 -4.11
N PRO A 78 12.19 -4.39 -4.65
CA PRO A 78 12.68 -3.15 -4.06
C PRO A 78 11.55 -2.13 -3.96
N ILE A 79 11.68 -1.16 -3.05
CA ILE A 79 10.67 -0.10 -2.91
C ILE A 79 10.71 0.76 -4.17
N PRO A 80 9.60 0.90 -4.92
CA PRO A 80 9.56 1.75 -6.10
C PRO A 80 9.68 3.24 -5.72
N GLN A 81 10.21 4.05 -6.64
CA GLN A 81 10.12 5.50 -6.52
C GLN A 81 8.70 5.95 -6.85
N THR A 82 8.07 6.70 -5.96
CA THR A 82 6.69 7.19 -6.14
C THR A 82 6.68 8.57 -6.79
N GLN A 83 5.62 8.90 -7.55
CA GLN A 83 5.49 10.19 -8.25
C GLN A 83 6.72 10.54 -9.09
N TYR A 84 7.24 9.56 -9.83
CA TYR A 84 8.48 9.69 -10.56
C TYR A 84 8.29 10.47 -11.87
N GLY A 85 9.08 11.52 -12.06
CA GLY A 85 9.08 12.33 -13.28
C GLY A 85 9.97 11.73 -14.37
N ILE A 86 9.38 11.49 -15.54
CA ILE A 86 10.07 11.04 -16.74
C ILE A 86 10.07 12.18 -17.75
N THR A 87 11.23 12.80 -17.94
CA THR A 87 11.39 13.90 -18.89
C THR A 87 11.65 13.36 -20.29
N ASP A 88 10.83 13.82 -21.22
CA ASP A 88 10.94 13.57 -22.65
C ASP A 88 11.91 14.58 -23.27
N SER A 89 13.07 14.11 -23.72
CA SER A 89 14.10 14.97 -24.31
C SER A 89 13.71 15.58 -25.65
N GLU A 90 12.73 15.01 -26.37
CA GLU A 90 12.34 15.51 -27.69
C GLU A 90 11.41 16.74 -27.61
N ASN A 91 10.58 16.83 -26.56
CA ASN A 91 9.63 17.94 -26.38
C ASN A 91 9.76 18.70 -25.06
N GLY A 92 10.66 18.28 -24.17
CA GLY A 92 10.91 18.91 -22.87
C GLY A 92 9.83 18.67 -21.81
N TYR A 93 8.79 17.88 -22.09
CA TYR A 93 7.70 17.63 -21.15
C TYR A 93 8.05 16.53 -20.14
N THR A 94 7.61 16.70 -18.89
CA THR A 94 7.81 15.70 -17.84
C THR A 94 6.50 14.97 -17.52
N TYR A 95 6.46 13.67 -17.81
CA TYR A 95 5.37 12.78 -17.45
C TYR A 95 5.60 12.22 -16.04
N THR A 96 4.69 12.48 -15.10
CA THR A 96 4.77 11.90 -13.75
C THR A 96 4.03 10.57 -13.70
N VAL A 97 4.67 9.49 -13.27
CA VAL A 97 4.05 8.17 -13.08
C VAL A 97 3.92 7.84 -11.60
N ASP A 98 2.91 7.04 -11.25
CA ASP A 98 2.59 6.74 -9.85
C ASP A 98 3.78 6.08 -9.14
N MET A 99 4.39 5.11 -9.81
CA MET A 99 5.55 4.37 -9.34
C MET A 99 6.51 4.03 -10.48
N ALA A 100 7.80 3.98 -10.17
CA ALA A 100 8.83 3.62 -11.14
C ALA A 100 9.99 2.85 -10.53
N TYR A 101 10.61 2.03 -11.38
CA TYR A 101 11.95 1.50 -11.22
C TYR A 101 12.84 2.07 -12.33
N PRO A 102 13.44 3.27 -12.13
CA PRO A 102 14.09 4.00 -13.22
C PRO A 102 15.26 3.27 -13.87
N GLN A 103 16.04 2.55 -13.06
CA GLN A 103 17.17 1.74 -13.54
C GLN A 103 16.75 0.66 -14.55
N TYR A 104 15.49 0.24 -14.50
CA TYR A 104 14.92 -0.80 -15.36
C TYR A 104 13.96 -0.23 -16.40
N LYS A 105 13.73 1.09 -16.42
CA LYS A 105 12.69 1.76 -17.21
C LYS A 105 11.32 1.09 -17.08
N VAL A 106 10.93 0.72 -15.87
CA VAL A 106 9.58 0.21 -15.57
C VAL A 106 8.77 1.28 -14.86
N ALA A 107 7.61 1.62 -15.42
CA ALA A 107 6.61 2.50 -14.83
C ALA A 107 5.36 1.70 -14.47
N ILE A 108 4.74 2.03 -13.35
CA ILE A 108 3.56 1.37 -12.82
C ILE A 108 2.51 2.45 -12.59
N GLU A 109 1.33 2.28 -13.17
CA GLU A 109 0.21 3.21 -13.01
C GLU A 109 -1.03 2.47 -12.52
N TYR A 110 -1.65 2.96 -11.46
CA TYR A 110 -2.92 2.44 -11.00
C TYR A 110 -4.06 3.03 -11.84
N ASP A 111 -4.81 2.16 -12.52
CA ASP A 111 -5.97 2.53 -13.32
C ASP A 111 -7.24 2.25 -12.49
N GLY A 112 -7.80 3.31 -11.89
CA GLY A 112 -9.02 3.22 -11.11
C GLY A 112 -10.27 3.16 -12.01
N ASP A 113 -11.37 2.57 -11.53
CA ASP A 113 -12.65 2.50 -12.28
C ASP A 113 -13.27 3.86 -12.69
N HIS A 114 -12.64 4.97 -12.30
CA HIS A 114 -13.02 6.34 -12.64
C HIS A 114 -12.72 6.73 -14.10
N HIS A 115 -11.87 6.01 -14.84
CA HIS A 115 -11.59 6.32 -16.25
C HIS A 115 -12.79 6.14 -17.18
N ARG A 116 -13.81 5.35 -16.77
CA ARG A 116 -15.04 5.17 -17.59
C ARG A 116 -15.93 6.42 -17.67
N ARG A 117 -15.78 7.39 -16.76
CA ARG A 117 -16.71 8.53 -16.66
C ARG A 117 -16.32 9.73 -17.53
N PHE A 118 -15.07 9.84 -17.99
CA PHE A 118 -14.60 11.01 -18.75
C PHE A 118 -13.67 10.62 -19.91
N ARG A 119 -14.22 10.53 -21.13
CA ARG A 119 -13.48 10.19 -22.36
C ARG A 119 -12.19 11.01 -22.57
N LYS A 120 -12.21 12.30 -22.23
CA LYS A 120 -11.03 13.19 -22.38
C LYS A 120 -9.85 12.76 -21.49
N GLN A 121 -10.12 12.32 -20.25
CA GLN A 121 -9.09 11.86 -19.33
C GLN A 121 -8.48 10.55 -19.84
N TYR A 122 -9.33 9.58 -20.18
CA TYR A 122 -8.89 8.31 -20.77
C TYR A 122 -7.97 8.49 -21.98
N VAL A 123 -8.34 9.38 -22.92
CA VAL A 123 -7.49 9.65 -24.10
C VAL A 123 -6.13 10.23 -23.71
N ARG A 124 -6.08 11.13 -22.72
CA ARG A 124 -4.81 11.70 -22.22
C ARG A 124 -3.94 10.65 -21.55
N ASP A 125 -4.52 9.79 -20.72
CA ASP A 125 -3.78 8.72 -20.05
C ASP A 125 -3.20 7.73 -21.07
N GLN A 126 -4.00 7.35 -22.08
CA GLN A 126 -3.53 6.50 -23.18
C GLN A 126 -2.42 7.17 -24.01
N GLN A 127 -2.52 8.48 -24.29
CA GLN A 127 -1.46 9.23 -24.97
C GLN A 127 -0.18 9.28 -24.16
N LYS A 128 -0.27 9.53 -22.84
CA LYS A 128 0.86 9.48 -21.91
C LYS A 128 1.53 8.10 -21.93
N ARG A 129 0.77 7.03 -21.74
CA ARG A 129 1.29 5.65 -21.73
C ARG A 129 1.94 5.27 -23.06
N ARG A 130 1.34 5.66 -24.20
CA ARG A 130 1.96 5.50 -25.53
C ARG A 130 3.29 6.23 -25.64
N ARG A 131 3.36 7.47 -25.16
CA ARG A 131 4.60 8.24 -25.21
C ARG A 131 5.69 7.66 -24.31
N LEU A 132 5.36 7.26 -23.09
CA LEU A 132 6.29 6.57 -22.19
C LEU A 132 6.86 5.30 -22.84
N ARG A 133 6.03 4.50 -23.53
CA ARG A 133 6.50 3.33 -24.30
C ARG A 133 7.45 3.70 -25.42
N GLN A 134 7.21 4.80 -26.14
CA GLN A 134 8.15 5.31 -27.16
C GLN A 134 9.49 5.76 -26.56
N LEU A 135 9.50 6.26 -25.33
CA LEU A 135 10.71 6.59 -24.57
C LEU A 135 11.46 5.34 -24.03
N GLY A 136 10.97 4.14 -24.38
CA GLY A 136 11.55 2.87 -23.99
C GLY A 136 11.17 2.40 -22.59
N TRP A 137 10.09 2.94 -22.02
CA TRP A 137 9.57 2.47 -20.74
C TRP A 137 8.57 1.33 -20.92
N THR A 138 8.70 0.30 -20.08
CA THR A 138 7.62 -0.67 -19.88
C THR A 138 6.61 -0.07 -18.92
N VAL A 139 5.38 0.15 -19.39
CA VAL A 139 4.28 0.71 -18.58
C VAL A 139 3.34 -0.43 -18.20
N ILE A 140 3.25 -0.71 -16.90
CA ILE A 140 2.36 -1.71 -16.32
C ILE A 140 1.16 -0.98 -15.69
N GLU A 141 -0.03 -1.37 -16.11
CA GLU A 141 -1.31 -0.82 -15.63
C GLU A 141 -1.86 -1.75 -14.55
N VAL A 142 -2.22 -1.21 -13.38
CA VAL A 142 -2.68 -1.98 -12.21
C VAL A 142 -4.14 -1.68 -11.94
N PHE A 143 -4.95 -2.72 -11.85
CA PHE A 143 -6.37 -2.63 -11.55
C PHE A 143 -6.68 -3.14 -10.14
N ALA A 144 -7.89 -2.86 -9.66
CA ALA A 144 -8.35 -3.35 -8.36
C ALA A 144 -8.27 -4.90 -8.25
N ASP A 145 -8.53 -5.60 -9.36
CA ASP A 145 -8.51 -7.07 -9.43
C ASP A 145 -7.11 -7.66 -9.23
N ASP A 146 -6.07 -6.92 -9.61
CA ASP A 146 -4.67 -7.34 -9.41
C ASP A 146 -4.27 -7.30 -7.94
N LEU A 147 -4.95 -6.48 -7.15
CA LEU A 147 -4.69 -6.29 -5.72
C LEU A 147 -5.66 -7.07 -4.83
N TRP A 148 -6.65 -7.76 -5.41
CA TRP A 148 -7.78 -8.36 -4.70
C TRP A 148 -7.38 -9.42 -3.66
N ASN A 149 -6.40 -10.27 -3.99
CA ASN A 149 -5.91 -11.31 -3.09
C ASN A 149 -4.41 -11.59 -3.31
N THR A 150 -3.82 -12.38 -2.40
CA THR A 150 -2.38 -12.68 -2.43
C THR A 150 -1.92 -13.36 -3.73
N ALA A 151 -2.75 -14.20 -4.35
CA ALA A 151 -2.38 -14.86 -5.60
C ALA A 151 -2.30 -13.86 -6.77
N LYS A 152 -3.27 -12.95 -6.86
CA LYS A 152 -3.28 -11.85 -7.84
C LYS A 152 -2.15 -10.87 -7.61
N GLN A 153 -1.92 -10.47 -6.36
CA GLN A 153 -0.79 -9.61 -5.99
C GLN A 153 0.56 -10.26 -6.36
N ARG A 154 0.70 -11.58 -6.20
CA ARG A 154 1.89 -12.32 -6.63
C ARG A 154 2.05 -12.30 -8.14
N ALA A 155 0.98 -12.50 -8.89
CA ALA A 155 1.00 -12.45 -10.35
C ALA A 155 1.43 -11.05 -10.84
N PHE A 156 0.86 -10.00 -10.25
CA PHE A 156 1.27 -8.62 -10.51
C PHE A 156 2.76 -8.39 -10.16
N ALA A 157 3.22 -8.80 -8.98
CA ALA A 157 4.62 -8.67 -8.62
C ALA A 157 5.54 -9.48 -9.56
N GLN A 158 5.08 -10.63 -10.06
CA GLN A 158 5.81 -11.43 -11.04
C GLN A 158 5.93 -10.72 -12.39
N GLU A 159 4.86 -10.09 -12.86
CA GLU A 159 4.88 -9.27 -14.08
C GLU A 159 5.90 -8.14 -13.97
N VAL A 160 5.91 -7.42 -12.84
CA VAL A 160 6.89 -6.36 -12.57
C VAL A 160 8.31 -6.92 -12.52
N ALA A 161 8.54 -8.05 -11.84
CA ALA A 161 9.86 -8.69 -11.79
C ALA A 161 10.36 -9.08 -13.20
N THR A 162 9.47 -9.62 -14.03
CA THR A 162 9.76 -9.97 -15.43
C THR A 162 10.10 -8.73 -16.25
N ALA A 163 9.34 -7.64 -16.11
CA ALA A 163 9.65 -6.37 -16.79
C ALA A 163 11.00 -5.77 -16.35
N MET A 164 11.37 -5.97 -15.08
CA MET A 164 12.69 -5.62 -14.55
C MET A 164 13.79 -6.64 -14.89
N GLN A 165 13.45 -7.77 -15.52
CA GLN A 165 14.39 -8.85 -15.84
C GLN A 165 15.12 -9.41 -14.60
N ILE A 166 14.43 -9.49 -13.46
CA ILE A 166 14.94 -10.08 -12.23
C ILE A 166 14.04 -11.24 -11.76
N PRO A 167 14.58 -12.22 -11.02
CA PRO A 167 13.73 -13.22 -10.38
C PRO A 167 12.87 -12.58 -9.29
N LEU A 168 11.62 -13.02 -9.14
CA LEU A 168 10.77 -12.61 -8.03
C LEU A 168 11.24 -13.29 -6.74
N PRO A 169 11.66 -12.55 -5.69
CA PRO A 169 12.16 -13.17 -4.46
C PRO A 169 11.12 -14.00 -3.70
N GLY A 170 9.84 -13.65 -3.83
CA GLY A 170 8.71 -14.37 -3.22
C GLY A 170 8.54 -14.17 -1.71
N ARG A 171 9.39 -13.35 -1.09
CA ARG A 171 9.32 -12.97 0.33
C ARG A 171 9.82 -11.53 0.52
N PRO A 172 9.30 -10.78 1.52
CA PRO A 172 9.73 -9.40 1.73
C PRO A 172 11.23 -9.27 2.00
N GLN A 173 11.82 -8.16 1.55
CA GLN A 173 13.18 -7.74 1.90
C GLN A 173 13.35 -7.64 3.43
N PRO A 174 14.58 -7.76 3.99
CA PRO A 174 14.81 -7.67 5.43
C PRO A 174 14.18 -6.43 6.08
N SER A 175 14.24 -5.28 5.42
CA SER A 175 13.63 -4.01 5.88
C SER A 175 12.09 -4.04 5.94
N CYS A 176 11.46 -4.97 5.21
CA CYS A 176 10.01 -5.06 5.03
C CYS A 176 9.42 -6.37 5.56
N ARG A 177 10.20 -7.23 6.25
CA ARG A 177 9.73 -8.51 6.82
C ARG A 177 8.53 -8.39 7.73
N VAL A 178 8.34 -7.21 8.31
CA VAL A 178 7.19 -6.88 9.14
C VAL A 178 5.84 -7.07 8.43
N LEU A 179 5.81 -7.05 7.08
CA LEU A 179 4.61 -7.33 6.26
C LEU A 179 4.07 -8.76 6.43
N ILE A 180 4.91 -9.72 6.81
CA ILE A 180 4.53 -11.12 7.00
C ILE A 180 4.60 -11.55 8.48
N ASP A 181 4.78 -10.61 9.39
CA ASP A 181 4.87 -10.91 10.81
C ASP A 181 3.50 -11.32 11.37
N GLY A 182 3.35 -12.63 11.59
CA GLY A 182 2.13 -13.22 12.14
C GLY A 182 1.75 -12.68 13.52
N SER A 183 2.71 -12.18 14.30
CA SER A 183 2.44 -11.58 15.63
C SER A 183 1.68 -10.26 15.53
N LEU A 184 1.73 -9.61 14.37
CA LEU A 184 1.04 -8.35 14.08
C LEU A 184 -0.37 -8.57 13.50
N THR A 185 -0.81 -9.82 13.34
CA THR A 185 -2.17 -10.11 12.91
C THR A 185 -3.19 -9.61 13.94
N ILE A 186 -4.34 -9.12 13.46
CA ILE A 186 -5.44 -8.76 14.37
C ILE A 186 -5.90 -10.06 15.02
N ASN A 187 -5.70 -10.19 16.33
CA ASN A 187 -6.30 -11.26 17.11
C ASN A 187 -7.83 -11.09 17.18
N ALA A 188 -8.55 -11.47 16.11
CA ALA A 188 -10.01 -11.59 16.09
C ALA A 188 -10.53 -12.49 17.24
N ARG A 189 -9.65 -13.37 17.76
CA ARG A 189 -9.97 -14.39 18.76
C ARG A 189 -10.31 -13.86 20.16
N LYS A 190 -9.85 -12.69 20.61
CA LYS A 190 -10.19 -12.22 21.98
C LYS A 190 -11.60 -11.64 22.08
N GLY A 191 -12.10 -11.02 21.01
CA GLY A 191 -13.46 -10.48 20.95
C GLY A 191 -14.52 -11.56 20.81
N GLU A 192 -14.31 -12.52 19.90
CA GLU A 192 -15.23 -13.64 19.69
C GLU A 192 -15.21 -14.64 20.85
N TYR A 193 -14.06 -14.91 21.46
CA TYR A 193 -13.99 -15.73 22.67
C TYR A 193 -14.76 -15.08 23.83
N ARG A 194 -14.61 -13.77 24.05
CA ARG A 194 -15.38 -13.03 25.07
C ARG A 194 -16.88 -13.05 24.76
N ARG A 195 -17.30 -12.78 23.52
CA ARG A 195 -18.72 -12.83 23.10
C ARG A 195 -19.31 -14.24 23.25
N ARG A 196 -18.57 -15.29 22.85
CA ARG A 196 -18.99 -16.70 23.02
C ARG A 196 -19.08 -17.10 24.50
N LYS A 197 -18.15 -16.62 25.33
CA LYS A 197 -18.15 -16.88 26.79
C LYS A 197 -19.30 -16.14 27.48
N GLN A 198 -19.58 -14.89 27.09
CA GLN A 198 -20.72 -14.10 27.58
C GLN A 198 -22.07 -14.73 27.16
N ALA A 199 -22.18 -15.17 25.90
CA ALA A 199 -23.39 -15.84 25.39
C ALA A 199 -23.64 -17.20 26.08
N LYS A 200 -22.58 -17.94 26.42
CA LYS A 200 -22.69 -19.19 27.21
C LYS A 200 -23.08 -18.90 28.67
N HIS A 201 -22.56 -17.85 29.28
CA HIS A 201 -22.89 -17.46 30.64
C HIS A 201 -24.36 -17.00 30.75
N ASN A 202 -24.82 -16.14 29.83
CA ASN A 202 -26.21 -15.67 29.83
C ASN A 202 -27.23 -16.80 29.57
N LYS A 203 -26.87 -17.83 28.80
CA LYS A 203 -27.71 -19.03 28.62
C LYS A 203 -27.75 -19.93 29.86
N ALA A 204 -26.70 -19.94 30.68
CA ALA A 204 -26.64 -20.75 31.90
C ALA A 204 -27.34 -20.09 33.09
N SER A 205 -27.58 -18.77 33.05
CA SER A 205 -28.29 -18.02 34.11
C SER A 205 -29.80 -17.88 33.87
N GLN A 206 -30.36 -18.54 32.84
CA GLN A 206 -31.79 -18.52 32.49
C GLN A 206 -32.50 -19.86 32.75
N HIS A 207 -31.82 -20.79 33.41
CA HIS A 207 -32.36 -22.04 33.98
C HIS A 207 -31.94 -22.13 35.44
#